data_AF-A0A1J0TU78-F1
#
_entry.id   AF-A0A1J0TU78-F1
#
_cell.length_a   1.000
_cell.length_b   1.000
_cell.length_c   1.000
_cell.angle_alpha   90.00
_cell.angle_beta   90.00
_cell.angle_gamma   90.00
#
_symmetry.space_group_name_H-M   'P 1'
#
loop_
_entity.id
_entity.type
_entity.pdbx_description
1 polymer ?
#
loop_
_entity_poly.entity_id
_entity_poly.type
_entity_poly.pdbx_seq_one_letter_code
_entity_poly.pdbx_strand_id
1 'polypeptide(L)'
;MSADPWPWPADTQLDRARRIAQSYREALLELDAARCMQLDDRARSLGQPWVVPELLTIDHDTVMNATDLAVELHIPAATIRGWAHRGELPKIPMIRGVGYRFGDVLELMAARRRSRIGRRN
;
A
#
# COMPACT_ATOMS: atom_id res chain seq x y z
N MET A 1 32.44 -6.80 2.37
CA MET A 1 30.97 -6.93 2.37
C MET A 1 30.46 -6.36 1.07
N SER A 2 29.90 -7.17 0.17
CA SER A 2 29.32 -6.65 -1.07
C SER A 2 28.13 -5.76 -0.72
N ALA A 3 28.08 -4.56 -1.30
CA ALA A 3 26.88 -3.74 -1.23
C ALA A 3 25.70 -4.55 -1.78
N ASP A 4 24.57 -4.49 -1.08
CA ASP A 4 23.32 -5.09 -1.54
C ASP A 4 22.94 -4.44 -2.88
N PRO A 5 22.86 -5.20 -4.00
CA PRO A 5 22.61 -4.63 -5.32
C PRO A 5 21.16 -4.13 -5.50
N TRP A 6 20.31 -4.29 -4.48
CA TRP A 6 18.92 -3.85 -4.54
C TRP A 6 18.80 -2.31 -4.65
N PRO A 7 18.13 -1.78 -5.68
CA PRO A 7 18.17 -0.34 -5.98
C PRO A 7 17.35 0.53 -5.02
N TRP A 8 16.50 -0.07 -4.17
CA TRP A 8 15.69 0.65 -3.17
C TRP A 8 16.16 0.33 -1.74
N PRO A 9 17.17 1.04 -1.22
CA PRO A 9 17.83 0.67 0.04
C PRO A 9 16.90 0.70 1.27
N ALA A 10 15.79 1.45 1.23
CA ALA A 10 14.81 1.51 2.31
C ALA A 10 13.71 0.44 2.24
N ASP A 11 13.68 -0.38 1.19
CA ASP A 11 12.69 -1.43 1.07
C ASP A 11 12.95 -2.54 2.08
N THR A 12 11.91 -2.91 2.82
CA THR A 12 11.88 -4.11 3.66
C THR A 12 11.83 -5.36 2.79
N GLN A 13 12.08 -6.54 3.36
CA GLN A 13 11.94 -7.79 2.61
C GLN A 13 10.55 -7.98 1.99
N LEU A 14 9.50 -7.48 2.66
CA LEU A 14 8.15 -7.50 2.11
C LEU A 14 8.00 -6.56 0.90
N ASP A 15 8.60 -5.36 0.94
CA ASP A 15 8.60 -4.43 -0.19
C ASP A 15 9.34 -5.03 -1.40
N ARG A 16 10.46 -5.74 -1.15
CA ARG A 16 11.19 -6.47 -2.19
C ARG A 16 10.35 -7.57 -2.82
N ALA A 17 9.72 -8.41 -1.99
CA ALA A 17 8.84 -9.47 -2.45
C ALA A 17 7.69 -8.93 -3.31
N ARG A 18 7.08 -7.82 -2.90
CA ARG A 18 6.01 -7.14 -3.66
C ARG A 18 6.49 -6.62 -5.01
N ARG A 19 7.67 -5.97 -5.06
CA ARG A 19 8.25 -5.49 -6.32
C ARG A 19 8.59 -6.62 -7.28
N ILE A 20 9.17 -7.69 -6.76
CA ILE A 20 9.51 -8.87 -7.57
C ILE A 20 8.23 -9.52 -8.10
N ALA A 21 7.23 -9.75 -7.25
CA ALA A 21 5.94 -10.29 -7.68
C ALA A 21 5.27 -9.42 -8.76
N GLN A 22 5.29 -8.10 -8.58
CA GLN A 22 4.77 -7.15 -9.55
C GLN A 22 5.50 -7.22 -10.90
N SER A 23 6.83 -7.33 -10.90
CA SER A 23 7.62 -7.47 -12.14
C SER A 23 7.32 -8.78 -12.89
N TYR A 24 7.13 -9.89 -12.17
CA TYR A 24 6.71 -11.15 -12.81
C TYR A 24 5.29 -11.06 -13.36
N ARG A 25 4.40 -10.38 -12.66
CA ARG A 25 3.03 -10.16 -13.11
C ARG A 25 2.98 -9.31 -14.37
N GLU A 26 3.73 -8.21 -14.42
CA GLU A 26 3.84 -7.34 -15.60
C GLU A 26 4.33 -8.13 -16.81
N ALA A 27 5.43 -8.88 -16.65
CA ALA A 27 5.95 -9.73 -17.71
C ALA A 27 4.93 -10.81 -18.15
N LEU A 28 4.19 -11.41 -17.21
CA LEU A 28 3.17 -12.40 -17.54
C LEU A 28 1.96 -11.77 -18.23
N LEU A 29 1.54 -10.58 -17.82
CA LEU A 29 0.41 -9.87 -18.44
C LEU A 29 0.71 -9.54 -19.91
N GLU A 30 1.95 -9.17 -20.23
CA GLU A 30 2.41 -8.92 -21.60
C GLU A 30 2.42 -10.20 -22.46
N LEU A 31 2.79 -11.34 -21.87
CA LEU A 31 2.91 -12.61 -22.59
C LEU A 31 1.59 -13.40 -22.69
N ASP A 32 0.81 -13.43 -21.61
CA ASP A 32 -0.43 -14.20 -21.48
C ASP A 32 -1.35 -13.56 -20.41
N ALA A 33 -2.15 -12.60 -20.86
CA ALA A 33 -3.09 -11.88 -20.00
C ALA A 33 -4.12 -12.81 -19.34
N ALA A 34 -4.60 -13.84 -20.04
CA ALA A 34 -5.59 -14.77 -19.51
C ALA A 34 -5.01 -15.58 -18.35
N ARG A 35 -3.76 -16.05 -18.49
CA ARG A 35 -3.06 -16.76 -17.41
C ARG A 35 -2.74 -15.84 -16.24
N CYS A 36 -2.37 -14.59 -16.50
CA CYS A 36 -2.19 -13.59 -15.46
C CYS A 36 -3.46 -13.42 -14.61
N MET A 37 -4.63 -13.26 -15.25
CA MET A 37 -5.91 -13.11 -14.56
C MET A 37 -6.27 -14.34 -13.70
N GLN A 38 -6.00 -15.56 -14.19
CA GLN A 38 -6.23 -16.78 -13.41
C GLN A 38 -5.35 -16.84 -12.13
N LEU A 39 -4.10 -16.39 -12.23
CA LEU A 39 -3.21 -16.33 -11.08
C LEU A 39 -3.61 -15.22 -10.11
N ASP A 40 -4.07 -14.08 -10.62
CA ASP A 40 -4.64 -12.99 -9.82
C ASP A 40 -5.84 -13.49 -9.00
N ASP A 41 -6.79 -14.18 -9.63
CA ASP A 41 -7.96 -14.73 -8.94
C ASP A 41 -7.59 -15.77 -7.88
N ARG A 42 -6.59 -16.61 -8.17
CA ARG A 42 -6.05 -17.56 -7.19
C ARG A 42 -5.37 -16.85 -6.01
N ALA A 43 -4.62 -15.77 -6.24
CA ALA A 43 -4.00 -15.01 -5.17
C ALA A 43 -5.05 -14.37 -4.27
N ARG A 44 -6.12 -13.80 -4.86
CA ARG A 44 -7.26 -13.24 -4.12
C ARG A 44 -7.98 -14.28 -3.27
N SER A 45 -8.25 -15.47 -3.82
CA SER A 45 -8.94 -16.54 -3.08
C SER A 45 -8.13 -17.06 -1.89
N LEU A 46 -6.80 -16.90 -1.93
CA LEU A 46 -5.88 -17.19 -0.83
C LEU A 46 -5.67 -16.01 0.14
N GLY A 47 -6.46 -14.93 0.02
CA GLY A 47 -6.36 -13.76 0.89
C GLY A 47 -5.10 -12.92 0.63
N GLN A 48 -4.52 -12.97 -0.58
CA GLN A 48 -3.37 -12.17 -0.99
C GLN A 48 -3.75 -11.13 -2.07
N PRO A 49 -4.73 -10.25 -1.83
CA PRO A 49 -5.20 -9.30 -2.85
C PRO A 49 -4.13 -8.29 -3.27
N TRP A 50 -3.12 -8.06 -2.43
CA TRP A 50 -2.01 -7.13 -2.70
C TRP A 50 -1.19 -7.44 -3.96
N VAL A 51 -1.26 -8.67 -4.49
CA VAL A 51 -0.52 -9.10 -5.70
C VAL A 51 -1.11 -8.46 -6.96
N VAL A 52 -2.41 -8.12 -6.93
CA VAL A 52 -3.12 -7.60 -8.10
C VAL A 52 -3.15 -6.08 -8.02
N PRO A 53 -2.65 -5.36 -9.04
CA PRO A 53 -2.81 -3.92 -9.14
C PRO A 53 -4.29 -3.60 -9.20
N GLU A 54 -4.80 -3.02 -8.12
CA GLU A 54 -6.09 -2.37 -8.13
C GLU A 54 -5.87 -0.96 -8.68
N LEU A 55 -6.55 -0.63 -9.79
CA LEU A 55 -6.66 0.76 -10.23
C LEU A 55 -7.47 1.48 -9.15
N LEU A 56 -6.77 2.04 -8.17
CA LEU A 56 -7.35 2.93 -7.18
C LEU A 56 -7.84 4.19 -7.91
N THR A 57 -9.10 4.19 -8.33
CA THR A 57 -9.79 5.36 -8.89
C THR A 57 -10.36 6.26 -7.80
N ILE A 58 -9.89 6.12 -6.56
CA ILE A 58 -10.36 6.89 -5.42
C ILE A 58 -9.74 8.30 -5.50
N ASP A 59 -10.60 9.30 -5.56
CA ASP A 59 -10.19 10.71 -5.49
C ASP A 59 -9.41 10.94 -4.18
N HIS A 60 -8.27 11.64 -4.27
CA HIS A 60 -7.44 11.98 -3.13
C HIS A 60 -8.19 12.77 -2.06
N ASP A 61 -9.19 13.58 -2.45
CA ASP A 61 -10.02 14.33 -1.51
C ASP A 61 -11.11 13.48 -0.85
N THR A 62 -11.28 12.21 -1.27
CA THR A 62 -12.24 11.30 -0.66
C THR A 62 -11.95 11.10 0.82
N VAL A 63 -12.98 11.30 1.64
CA VAL A 63 -12.91 11.08 3.09
C VAL A 63 -13.51 9.71 3.40
N MET A 64 -12.70 8.85 4.01
CA MET A 64 -13.05 7.46 4.33
C MET A 64 -12.78 7.14 5.79
N ASN A 65 -13.53 6.19 6.36
CA ASN A 65 -13.23 5.71 7.70
C ASN A 65 -11.97 4.82 7.70
N ALA A 66 -11.38 4.59 8.88
CA ALA A 66 -10.15 3.79 8.99
C ALA A 66 -10.29 2.33 8.55
N THR A 67 -11.49 1.76 8.57
CA THR A 67 -11.73 0.38 8.13
C THR A 67 -11.75 0.31 6.61
N ASP A 68 -12.40 1.26 5.94
CA ASP A 68 -12.42 1.30 4.48
C ASP A 68 -11.01 1.56 3.93
N LEU A 69 -10.30 2.54 4.51
CA LEU A 69 -8.89 2.80 4.15
C LEU A 69 -7.98 1.60 4.38
N ALA A 70 -8.27 0.75 5.36
CA ALA A 70 -7.48 -0.44 5.64
C ALA A 70 -7.61 -1.48 4.50
N VAL A 71 -8.80 -1.58 3.91
CA VAL A 71 -9.06 -2.42 2.74
C VAL A 71 -8.32 -1.84 1.54
N GLU A 72 -8.58 -0.56 1.21
CA GLU A 72 -8.02 0.09 0.03
C GLU A 72 -6.48 0.11 0.04
N LEU A 73 -5.89 0.50 1.18
CA LEU A 73 -4.44 0.67 1.30
C LEU A 73 -3.73 -0.58 1.81
N HIS A 74 -4.45 -1.66 2.07
CA HIS A 74 -3.91 -2.93 2.55
C HIS A 74 -3.01 -2.78 3.80
N ILE A 75 -3.43 -1.90 4.72
CA ILE A 75 -2.77 -1.66 6.02
C ILE A 75 -3.77 -1.83 7.16
N PRO A 76 -3.35 -2.24 8.38
CA PRO A 76 -4.31 -2.41 9.47
C PRO A 76 -5.00 -1.09 9.86
N ALA A 77 -6.33 -1.13 10.07
CA ALA A 77 -7.08 0.05 10.54
C ALA A 77 -6.53 0.61 11.87
N ALA A 78 -5.99 -0.27 12.73
CA ALA A 78 -5.31 0.13 13.96
C ALA A 78 -4.08 1.02 13.71
N THR A 79 -3.35 0.78 12.62
CA THR A 79 -2.21 1.61 12.21
C THR A 79 -2.65 3.02 11.85
N ILE A 80 -3.74 3.16 11.08
CA ILE A 80 -4.33 4.44 10.69
C ILE A 80 -4.82 5.21 11.92
N ARG A 81 -5.58 4.54 12.79
CA ARG A 81 -6.02 5.14 14.07
C ARG A 81 -4.83 5.55 14.93
N GLY A 82 -3.77 4.76 14.94
CA GLY A 82 -2.52 5.08 15.63
C GLY A 82 -1.84 6.34 15.09
N TRP A 83 -1.81 6.55 13.77
CA TRP A 83 -1.32 7.78 13.16
C TRP A 83 -2.16 9.00 13.57
N ALA A 84 -3.48 8.88 13.49
CA ALA A 84 -4.40 9.94 13.91
C ALA A 84 -4.27 10.28 15.40
N HIS A 85 -4.07 9.28 16.26
CA HIS A 85 -3.83 9.48 17.69
C HIS A 85 -2.53 10.25 17.96
N ARG A 86 -1.50 10.03 17.14
CA ARG A 86 -0.23 10.78 17.24
C ARG A 86 -0.27 12.18 16.60
N GLY A 87 -1.42 12.60 16.07
CA GLY A 87 -1.58 13.89 15.40
C GLY A 87 -0.95 13.94 14.01
N GLU A 88 -0.61 12.78 13.43
CA GLU A 88 0.00 12.70 12.09
C GLU A 88 -1.05 12.68 10.96
N LEU A 89 -2.31 12.41 11.29
CA LEU A 89 -3.43 12.46 10.35
C LEU A 89 -4.54 13.37 10.90
N PRO A 90 -5.01 14.36 10.12
CA PRO A 90 -6.18 15.15 10.47
C PRO A 90 -7.42 14.26 10.57
N LYS A 91 -8.23 14.50 11.61
CA LYS A 91 -9.52 13.83 11.79
C LYS A 91 -10.60 14.69 11.15
N ILE A 92 -11.38 14.11 10.24
CA ILE A 92 -12.49 14.78 9.57
C ILE A 92 -13.81 14.23 10.14
N PRO A 93 -14.70 15.08 10.69
CA PRO A 93 -16.01 14.63 11.15
C PRO A 93 -16.82 14.03 9.99
N MET A 94 -17.41 12.87 10.22
CA MET A 94 -18.35 12.22 9.30
C MET A 94 -19.70 12.05 10.00
N ILE A 95 -20.76 11.79 9.22
CA ILE A 95 -22.09 11.44 9.76
C ILE A 95 -21.99 10.28 10.76
N ARG A 96 -21.09 9.33 10.51
CA ARG A 96 -20.78 8.21 11.41
C ARG A 96 -19.32 8.21 11.81
N GLY A 97 -19.01 8.97 12.87
CA GLY A 97 -17.69 8.96 13.50
C GLY A 97 -16.68 9.87 12.79
N VAL A 98 -15.48 9.35 12.56
CA VAL A 98 -14.34 10.12 12.05
C VAL A 98 -13.79 9.46 10.80
N GLY A 99 -13.54 10.27 9.79
CA GLY A 99 -12.84 9.90 8.57
C GLY A 99 -11.48 10.57 8.44
N TYR A 100 -10.76 10.13 7.42
CA TYR A 100 -9.45 10.63 7.03
C TYR A 100 -9.45 10.79 5.52
N ARG A 101 -8.81 11.85 5.04
CA ARG A 101 -8.65 12.08 3.61
C ARG A 101 -7.69 11.07 3.03
N PHE A 102 -8.06 10.44 1.91
CA PHE A 102 -7.26 9.40 1.26
C PHE A 102 -5.85 9.88 0.91
N GLY A 103 -5.74 11.09 0.34
CA GLY A 103 -4.47 11.74 0.00
C GLY A 103 -3.52 11.90 1.19
N ASP A 104 -4.02 12.34 2.35
CA ASP A 104 -3.20 12.53 3.55
C ASP A 104 -2.55 11.22 4.03
N VAL A 105 -3.27 10.10 3.90
CA VAL A 105 -2.76 8.78 4.28
C VAL A 105 -1.67 8.32 3.31
N LEU A 106 -1.87 8.51 1.99
CA LEU A 106 -0.86 8.22 0.98
C LEU A 106 0.41 9.04 1.18
N GLU A 107 0.27 10.34 1.44
CA GLU A 107 1.39 11.24 1.69
C GLU A 107 2.17 10.84 2.94
N LEU A 108 1.48 10.49 4.02
CA LEU A 108 2.11 10.01 5.25
C LEU A 108 2.88 8.70 5.03
N MET A 109 2.30 7.77 4.26
CA MET A 109 2.98 6.52 3.89
C MET A 109 4.24 6.79 3.07
N ALA A 110 4.15 7.68 2.07
CA ALA A 110 5.29 8.08 1.25
C ALA A 110 6.37 8.79 2.07
N ALA A 111 6.00 9.69 2.98
CA ALA A 111 6.91 10.38 3.88
C ALA A 111 7.64 9.39 4.81
N ARG A 112 6.91 8.43 5.40
CA ARG A 112 7.51 7.38 6.24
C ARG A 112 8.46 6.49 5.46
N ARG A 113 8.19 6.21 4.18
CA ARG A 113 9.13 5.49 3.31
C ARG A 113 10.42 6.28 3.09
N ARG A 114 10.33 7.60 2.87
CA ARG A 114 11.50 8.49 2.74
C ARG A 114 12.30 8.57 4.05
N SER A 115 11.66 8.73 5.21
CA SER A 115 12.36 8.86 6.49
C SER A 115 13.11 7.59 6.95
N ARG A 116 12.76 6.42 6.42
CA ARG A 116 13.55 5.18 6.63
C ARG A 116 14.90 5.22 5.92
N ILE A 117 15.01 5.95 4.81
CA ILE A 117 16.29 6.18 4.11
C ILE A 117 17.22 6.98 5.02
N GLY A 118 16.73 8.07 5.62
CA GLY A 118 17.54 8.97 6.46
C GLY A 118 17.96 8.42 7.83
N ARG A 119 17.31 7.37 8.35
CA ARG A 119 17.66 6.73 9.64
C ARG A 119 18.70 5.61 9.54
N ARG A 120 19.09 5.20 8.33
CA ARG A 120 20.09 4.15 8.08
C ARG A 120 21.48 4.70 7.71
N ASN A 121 21.62 6.03 7.66
CA ASN A 121 22.90 6.74 7.65
C ASN A 121 23.30 7.09 9.08
#